data_AF-A0A6V8NPU2-F1
#
_entry.id   AF-A0A6V8NPU2-F1
#
_cell.length_a   1.000
_cell.length_b   1.000
_cell.length_c   1.000
_cell.angle_alpha   90.00
_cell.angle_beta   90.00
_cell.angle_gamma   90.00
#
_symmetry.space_group_name_H-M   'P 1'
#
loop_
_entity.id
_entity.type
_entity.pdbx_description
1 polymer ?
#
loop_
_entity_poly.entity_id
_entity_poly.type
_entity_poly.pdbx_seq_one_letter_code
_entity_poly.pdbx_strand_id
1 'polypeptide(L)'
;MLRIDQYAYSNRLRFTHPVEKFAFAVITLIIGLAASSLITSLVITLLMAGVVILRAGIPMRFYLKLMSIPMSFLILGVLTIAVSFSGEPFSFLGGVLSAGGHS
;
A
#
# COMPACT_ATOMS: atom_id res chain seq x y z
N MET A 1 -11.02 0.18 -23.54
CA MET A 1 -9.73 0.43 -22.85
C MET A 1 -10.02 1.17 -21.56
N LEU A 2 -9.43 0.72 -20.46
CA LEU A 2 -9.57 1.41 -19.18
C LEU A 2 -8.80 2.73 -19.23
N ARG A 3 -9.25 3.74 -18.49
CA ARG A 3 -8.54 5.04 -18.42
C ARG A 3 -7.10 4.90 -17.95
N ILE A 4 -6.81 3.86 -17.16
CA ILE A 4 -5.46 3.54 -16.71
C ILE A 4 -4.54 3.15 -17.87
N ASP A 5 -5.04 2.37 -18.83
CA ASP A 5 -4.30 1.99 -20.04
C ASP A 5 -4.00 3.24 -20.87
N GLN A 6 -4.98 4.13 -21.04
CA GLN A 6 -4.80 5.38 -21.77
C GLN A 6 -3.71 6.25 -21.14
N TYR A 7 -3.70 6.40 -19.80
CA TYR A 7 -2.65 7.16 -19.12
C TYR A 7 -1.29 6.47 -19.15
N ALA A 8 -1.21 5.14 -19.17
CA ALA A 8 0.06 4.43 -19.31
C ALA A 8 0.76 4.77 -20.65
N TYR A 9 0.01 4.83 -21.75
CA TYR A 9 0.55 5.09 -23.09
C TYR A 9 0.68 6.58 -23.44
N SER A 10 -0.13 7.46 -22.85
CA SER A 10 -0.15 8.89 -23.19
C SER A 10 0.67 9.80 -22.27
N ASN A 11 1.15 9.30 -21.12
CA ASN A 11 1.86 10.16 -20.17
C ASN A 11 3.23 10.66 -20.67
N ARG A 12 3.78 11.69 -20.00
CA ARG A 12 5.03 12.37 -20.37
C ARG A 12 6.31 11.53 -20.20
N LEU A 13 6.31 10.54 -19.31
CA LEU A 13 7.41 9.59 -19.15
C LEU A 13 7.43 8.53 -20.26
N ARG A 14 6.46 8.45 -21.19
CA ARG A 14 6.40 7.36 -22.19
C ARG A 14 7.71 7.09 -22.95
N PHE A 15 8.56 8.10 -23.13
CA PHE A 15 9.84 7.99 -23.84
C PHE A 15 11.01 7.44 -23.01
N THR A 16 10.87 7.36 -21.68
CA THR A 16 11.89 6.71 -20.83
C THR A 16 11.73 5.19 -20.90
N HIS A 17 12.84 4.47 -20.88
CA HIS A 17 12.87 3.01 -21.02
C HIS A 17 11.94 2.33 -19.99
N PRO A 18 11.02 1.43 -20.40
CA PRO A 18 10.06 0.81 -19.48
C PRO A 18 10.71 0.10 -18.29
N VAL A 19 11.86 -0.54 -18.53
CA VAL A 19 12.60 -1.28 -17.48
C VAL A 19 13.17 -0.34 -16.42
N GLU A 20 13.63 0.87 -16.78
CA GLU A 20 14.17 1.82 -15.79
C GLU A 20 13.08 2.29 -14.82
N LYS A 21 11.89 2.63 -15.34
CA LYS A 21 10.76 3.03 -14.50
C LYS A 21 10.30 1.88 -13.61
N PHE A 22 10.25 0.68 -14.18
CA PHE A 22 9.84 -0.52 -13.45
C PHE A 22 10.83 -0.82 -12.32
N ALA A 23 12.13 -0.83 -12.62
CA ALA A 23 13.18 -1.02 -11.62
C ALA A 23 13.10 0.05 -10.52
N PHE A 24 12.94 1.32 -10.88
CA PHE A 24 12.76 2.41 -9.91
C PHE A 24 11.53 2.19 -9.01
N ALA A 25 10.39 1.83 -9.59
CA ALA A 25 9.16 1.57 -8.85
C ALA A 25 9.29 0.35 -7.92
N VAL A 26 9.92 -0.74 -8.38
CA VAL A 26 10.12 -1.95 -7.56
C VAL A 26 11.10 -1.69 -6.43
N ILE A 27 12.22 -1.00 -6.70
CA ILE A 27 13.22 -0.69 -5.66
C ILE A 27 12.58 0.19 -4.59
N THR A 28 11.87 1.25 -4.97
CA THR A 28 11.20 2.16 -4.01
C THR A 28 10.10 1.44 -3.21
N LEU A 29 9.37 0.51 -3.84
CA LEU A 29 8.40 -0.34 -3.16
C LEU A 29 9.07 -1.23 -2.10
N ILE A 30 10.16 -1.91 -2.45
CA ILE A 30 10.90 -2.78 -1.51
C ILE A 30 11.41 -1.96 -0.32
N ILE A 31 11.98 -0.78 -0.58
CA ILE A 31 12.43 0.14 0.48
C ILE A 31 11.25 0.56 1.37
N GLY A 32 10.10 0.89 0.79
CA GLY A 32 8.91 1.28 1.53
C GLY A 32 8.32 0.16 2.38
N LEU A 33 8.45 -1.09 1.94
CA LEU A 33 8.00 -2.29 2.66
C LEU A 33 8.97 -2.70 3.77
N ALA A 34 10.27 -2.56 3.53
CA ALA A 34 11.31 -2.86 4.52
C ALA A 34 11.45 -1.76 5.59
N ALA A 35 10.91 -0.56 5.33
CA ALA A 35 10.94 0.54 6.28
C ALA A 35 10.11 0.23 7.53
N SER A 36 10.72 0.39 8.70
CA SER A 36 10.05 0.25 10.01
C SER A 36 9.41 1.55 10.50
N SER A 37 9.62 2.67 9.79
CA SER A 37 9.15 4.00 10.18
C SER A 37 7.99 4.47 9.29
N LEU A 38 6.89 4.88 9.94
CA LEU A 38 5.73 5.48 9.29
C LEU A 38 6.11 6.71 8.44
N ILE A 39 7.05 7.51 8.94
CA ILE A 39 7.51 8.73 8.26
C ILE A 39 8.16 8.36 6.92
N THR A 40 8.99 7.32 6.89
CA THR A 40 9.68 6.88 5.66
C THR A 40 8.68 6.40 4.60
N SER A 41 7.69 5.59 4.99
CA SER A 41 6.65 5.13 4.06
C SER A 41 5.79 6.29 3.55
N LEU A 42 5.47 7.28 4.38
CA LEU A 42 4.76 8.51 3.95
C LEU A 42 5.57 9.33 2.94
N VAL A 43 6.87 9.52 3.20
CA VAL A 43 7.77 10.26 2.28
C VAL A 43 7.85 9.55 0.93
N ILE A 44 8.02 8.22 0.91
CA ILE A 44 8.06 7.43 -0.34
C ILE A 44 6.73 7.56 -1.10
N THR A 45 5.61 7.48 -0.38
CA THR A 45 4.28 7.62 -0.98
C THR A 45 4.08 9.00 -1.61
N LEU A 46 4.46 10.08 -0.91
CA LEU A 46 4.39 11.44 -1.43
C LEU A 46 5.34 11.66 -2.61
N LEU A 47 6.55 11.12 -2.55
CA LEU A 47 7.52 11.17 -3.65
C LEU A 47 6.94 10.51 -4.91
N MET A 48 6.44 9.29 -4.78
CA MET A 48 5.84 8.56 -5.90
C MET A 48 4.59 9.27 -6.44
N ALA A 49 3.75 9.82 -5.57
CA ALA A 49 2.61 10.64 -5.99
C ALA A 49 3.06 11.87 -6.78
N GLY A 50 4.11 12.57 -6.32
CA GLY A 50 4.71 13.70 -7.03
C GLY A 50 5.25 13.32 -8.40
N VAL A 51 5.94 12.18 -8.52
CA VAL A 51 6.42 11.66 -9.81
C VAL A 51 5.25 11.39 -10.76
N VAL A 52 4.19 10.73 -10.29
CA VAL A 52 3.02 10.40 -11.12
C VAL A 52 2.25 11.65 -11.56
N ILE A 53 2.04 12.61 -10.65
CA ILE A 53 1.24 13.80 -10.96
C ILE A 53 2.05 14.82 -11.77
N LEU A 54 3.26 15.15 -11.32
CA LEU A 54 4.06 16.24 -11.89
C LEU A 54 4.90 15.78 -13.10
N ARG A 55 5.61 14.64 -12.96
CA ARG A 55 6.50 14.15 -14.04
C ARG A 55 5.70 13.43 -15.10
N ALA A 56 4.80 12.51 -14.73
CA ALA A 56 3.98 11.78 -15.70
C ALA A 56 2.86 12.65 -16.30
N GLY A 57 2.42 13.68 -15.57
CA GLY A 57 1.33 14.56 -16.00
C GLY A 57 -0.04 13.89 -15.87
N ILE A 58 -0.18 12.91 -14.99
CA ILE A 58 -1.46 12.28 -14.71
C ILE A 58 -2.27 13.23 -13.83
N PRO A 59 -3.54 13.54 -14.18
CA PRO A 59 -4.33 14.49 -13.42
C PRO A 59 -4.55 14.01 -11.98
N MET A 60 -4.29 14.89 -11.02
CA MET A 60 -4.38 14.60 -9.58
C MET A 60 -5.73 13.98 -9.18
N ARG A 61 -6.84 14.45 -9.75
CA ARG A 61 -8.18 13.91 -9.49
C ARG A 61 -8.30 12.43 -9.86
N PHE A 62 -7.66 12.01 -10.96
CA PHE A 62 -7.65 10.62 -11.39
C PHE A 62 -6.77 9.77 -10.47
N TYR A 63 -5.58 10.27 -10.12
CA TYR A 63 -4.68 9.60 -9.18
C TYR A 63 -5.34 9.37 -7.81
N LEU A 64 -5.95 10.40 -7.24
CA LEU A 64 -6.65 10.29 -5.95
C LEU A 64 -7.81 9.31 -6.02
N LYS A 65 -8.60 9.33 -7.10
CA LYS A 65 -9.70 8.36 -7.30
C LYS A 65 -9.18 6.92 -7.33
N LEU A 66 -8.01 6.69 -7.90
CA LEU A 66 -7.38 5.38 -7.95
C LEU A 66 -6.85 4.95 -6.57
N MET A 67 -6.25 5.88 -5.82
CA MET A 67 -5.79 5.68 -4.43
C MET A 67 -6.92 5.51 -3.42
N SER A 68 -8.13 5.98 -3.70
CA SER A 68 -9.28 5.78 -2.81
C SER A 68 -9.60 4.30 -2.59
N ILE A 69 -9.38 3.43 -3.59
CA ILE A 69 -9.64 1.98 -3.47
C ILE A 69 -8.76 1.34 -2.38
N PRO A 70 -7.41 1.41 -2.44
CA PRO A 70 -6.55 0.85 -1.40
C PRO A 70 -6.71 1.56 -0.05
N MET A 71 -7.01 2.87 -0.02
CA MET A 71 -7.29 3.58 1.24
C MET A 71 -8.56 3.06 1.93
N SER A 72 -9.61 2.78 1.17
CA SER A 72 -10.85 2.20 1.71
C SER A 72 -10.57 0.85 2.37
N PHE A 73 -9.79 0.00 1.68
CA PHE A 73 -9.38 -1.30 2.19
C PHE A 73 -8.50 -1.18 3.45
N LEU A 74 -7.54 -0.26 3.46
CA LEU A 74 -6.68 0.01 4.60
C LEU A 74 -7.50 0.42 5.83
N ILE A 75 -8.42 1.38 5.67
CA ILE A 75 -9.28 1.87 6.77
C ILE A 75 -10.10 0.72 7.34
N LEU A 76 -10.77 -0.06 6.48
CA LEU A 76 -11.55 -1.21 6.91
C LEU A 76 -10.68 -2.24 7.65
N GLY A 77 -9.50 -2.56 7.12
CA GLY A 77 -8.56 -3.48 7.76
C GLY A 77 -8.09 -2.99 9.13
N VAL A 78 -7.77 -1.71 9.27
CA VAL A 78 -7.40 -1.09 10.56
C VAL A 78 -8.58 -1.15 11.53
N LEU A 79 -9.80 -0.84 11.09
CA LEU A 79 -11.00 -0.95 11.93
C LEU A 79 -11.22 -2.39 12.41
N THR A 80 -11.12 -3.38 11.51
CA THR A 80 -11.24 -4.79 11.85
C THR A 80 -10.22 -5.18 12.92
N ILE A 81 -8.95 -4.83 12.72
CA ILE A 81 -7.89 -5.11 13.69
C ILE A 81 -8.18 -4.42 15.03
N ALA A 82 -8.55 -3.14 15.03
CA ALA A 82 -8.84 -2.37 16.24
C ALA A 82 -10.00 -2.97 17.05
N VAL A 83 -11.06 -3.42 16.38
CA VAL A 83 -12.20 -4.09 17.03
C VAL A 83 -11.80 -5.47 17.57
N SER A 84 -11.02 -6.26 16.82
CA SER A 84 -10.54 -7.58 17.28
C SER A 84 -9.68 -7.47 18.56
N PHE A 85 -8.84 -6.44 18.68
CA PHE A 85 -8.09 -6.20 19.92
C PHE A 85 -8.97 -5.78 21.10
N SER A 86 -10.13 -5.18 20.85
CA SER A 86 -11.03 -4.72 21.91
C SER A 86 -11.96 -5.81 22.45
N GLY A 87 -12.02 -6.99 21.80
CA GLY A 87 -13.04 -8.02 22.03
C GLY A 87 -12.58 -9.31 22.74
N GLU A 88 -11.29 -9.50 23.02
CA GLU A 88 -10.79 -10.74 23.64
C GLU A 88 -10.25 -10.49 25.06
N PRO A 89 -10.90 -11.01 26.12
CA PRO A 89 -10.16 -11.39 27.32
C PRO A 89 -9.22 -12.53 26.91
N PHE A 90 -7.92 -12.24 26.95
CA PHE A 90 -6.81 -13.18 26.79
C PHE A 90 -7.12 -14.59 27.32
N SER A 91 -7.60 -15.47 26.45
CA SER A 91 -7.79 -16.90 26.75
C SER A 91 -6.80 -17.76 25.97
N PHE A 92 -5.58 -17.25 25.76
CA PHE A 92 -4.43 -18.06 25.37
C PHE A 92 -4.16 -19.22 26.35
N LEU A 93 -4.67 -19.15 27.59
CA LEU A 93 -4.63 -20.25 28.56
C LEU A 93 -5.46 -21.48 28.15
N GLY A 94 -6.54 -21.32 27.37
CA GLY A 94 -7.40 -22.44 26.96
C GLY A 94 -6.72 -23.41 25.97
N GLY A 95 -5.82 -22.88 25.13
CA GLY A 95 -4.99 -23.69 24.23
C GLY A 95 -3.83 -24.41 24.93
N VAL A 96 -3.28 -23.80 25.98
CA VAL A 96 -2.16 -24.38 26.76
C VAL A 96 -2.64 -25.43 27.77
N LEU A 97 -3.82 -25.25 28.39
CA LEU A 97 -4.41 -26.25 29.28
C LEU A 97 -4.90 -27.51 28.55
N SER A 98 -5.36 -27.38 27.30
CA SER A 98 -5.80 -28.54 26.49
C SER A 98 -4.63 -29.43 26.04
N ALA A 99 -3.40 -28.88 25.95
CA ALA A 99 -2.20 -29.64 25.58
C ALA A 99 -1.51 -30.36 26.76
N GLY A 100 -1.93 -30.12 28.01
CA GLY A 100 -1.30 -30.65 29.22
C GLY A 100 -2.13 -31.67 30.03
N GLY A 101 -3.33 -32.03 29.57
CA GLY A 101 -4.30 -32.82 30.35
C GLY A 101 -4.57 -34.25 29.88
N HIS A 102 -3.80 -34.79 28.93
CA HIS A 102 -3.79 -36.21 28.64
C HIS A 102 -2.69 -36.89 29.47
N SER A 103 -3.06 -37.29 30.69
CA SER A 103 -2.42 -38.38 31.43
C SER A 103 -3.29 -39.62 31.31
#